data_AF-A0AAW5KLU7-F1
#
_entry.id   AF-A0AAW5KLU7-F1
#
_cell.length_a   1.000
_cell.length_b   1.000
_cell.length_c   1.000
_cell.angle_alpha   90.00
_cell.angle_beta   90.00
_cell.angle_gamma   90.00
#
_symmetry.space_group_name_H-M   'P 1'
#
loop_
_entity.id
_entity.type
_entity.pdbx_description
1 polymer ?
#
loop_
_entity_poly.entity_id
_entity_poly.type
_entity_poly.pdbx_seq_one_letter_code
_entity_poly.pdbx_strand_id
1 'polypeptide(L)'
;GIARPTAAPNGRLEVLKAGLAHEQYVTNLIHTIYDAAYEVKDFRTMQFLDWFVKEQGEEEKTAEDMIKKMELYGDDAKGLYMLNSELAGRT
;
A
#
# COMPACT_ATOMS: atom_id res chain seq x y z
N GLY A 1 -0.96 12.54 15.63
CA GLY A 1 -2.24 11.89 15.26
C GLY A 1 -2.39 11.99 13.76
N ILE A 2 -2.64 10.88 13.08
CA ILE A 2 -2.76 10.84 11.62
C ILE A 2 -4.03 11.61 11.24
N ALA A 3 -3.89 12.62 10.38
CA ALA A 3 -5.02 13.40 9.90
C ALA A 3 -6.01 12.48 9.16
N ARG A 4 -7.30 12.60 9.48
CA ARG A 4 -8.36 11.90 8.74
C ARG A 4 -8.45 12.48 7.32
N PRO A 5 -8.70 11.64 6.28
CA PRO A 5 -8.85 12.13 4.91
C PRO A 5 -9.96 13.19 4.84
N THR A 6 -9.66 14.35 4.24
CA THR A 6 -10.52 15.54 4.22
C THR A 6 -11.49 15.60 3.03
N ALA A 7 -11.58 14.56 2.21
CA ALA A 7 -12.61 14.44 1.18
C ALA A 7 -12.92 12.96 0.91
N ALA A 8 -14.20 12.63 0.75
CA ALA A 8 -14.61 11.33 0.20
C ALA A 8 -14.11 11.28 -1.26
N PRO A 9 -13.26 10.33 -1.65
CA PRO A 9 -12.81 10.24 -3.03
C PRO A 9 -14.02 9.95 -3.93
N ASN A 10 -14.17 10.71 -5.02
CA ASN A 10 -15.35 10.66 -5.90
C ASN A 10 -15.40 9.41 -6.80
N GLY A 11 -14.84 8.28 -6.35
CA GLY A 11 -14.79 7.03 -7.10
C GLY A 11 -13.92 5.97 -6.40
N ARG A 12 -14.27 4.70 -6.58
CA ARG A 12 -13.55 3.56 -5.99
C ARG A 12 -12.06 3.53 -6.36
N LEU A 13 -11.72 3.94 -7.59
CA LEU A 13 -10.32 4.03 -8.05
C LEU A 13 -9.53 5.11 -7.28
N GLU A 14 -10.14 6.26 -7.02
CA GLU A 14 -9.51 7.35 -6.26
C GLU A 14 -9.23 6.95 -4.80
N VAL A 15 -10.12 6.15 -4.19
CA VAL A 15 -9.87 5.57 -2.86
C VAL A 15 -8.64 4.66 -2.88
N LEU A 16 -8.52 3.79 -3.88
CA LEU A 16 -7.39 2.87 -4.00
C LEU A 16 -6.07 3.61 -4.24
N LYS A 17 -6.09 4.65 -5.10
CA LYS A 17 -4.92 5.52 -5.34
C LYS A 17 -4.51 6.28 -4.08
N ALA A 18 -5.47 6.77 -3.30
CA ALA A 18 -5.19 7.38 -2.01
C ALA A 18 -4.59 6.39 -1.00
N GLY A 19 -5.04 5.13 -1.02
CA GLY A 19 -4.45 4.04 -0.23
C GLY A 19 -2.99 3.78 -0.60
N LEU A 20 -2.67 3.61 -1.89
CA LEU A 20 -1.29 3.44 -2.36
C LEU A 20 -0.40 4.64 -1.97
N ALA A 21 -0.90 5.87 -2.12
CA ALA A 21 -0.15 7.06 -1.71
C ALA A 21 0.11 7.08 -0.19
N HIS A 22 -0.80 6.54 0.61
CA HIS A 22 -0.59 6.39 2.05
C HIS A 22 0.49 5.34 2.36
N GLU A 23 0.48 4.19 1.69
CA GLU A 23 1.51 3.17 1.87
C GLU A 23 2.90 3.68 1.49
N GLN A 24 3.02 4.36 0.35
CA GLN A 24 4.28 5.00 -0.07
C GLN A 24 4.76 6.04 0.95
N TYR A 25 3.85 6.78 1.57
CA TYR A 25 4.18 7.71 2.65
C TYR A 25 4.74 6.97 3.88
N VAL A 26 4.12 5.86 4.29
CA VAL A 26 4.60 5.03 5.42
C VAL A 26 5.97 4.42 5.10
N THR A 27 6.18 3.90 3.90
CA THR A 27 7.48 3.37 3.43
C THR A 27 8.57 4.43 3.52
N ASN A 28 8.28 5.66 3.10
CA ASN A 28 9.25 6.75 3.21
C ASN A 28 9.62 7.09 4.68
N LEU A 29 8.66 7.00 5.61
CA LEU A 29 8.95 7.17 7.04
C LEU A 29 9.87 6.05 7.56
N ILE A 30 9.65 4.80 7.15
CA ILE A 30 10.50 3.67 7.53
C ILE A 30 11.92 3.84 6.98
N HIS A 31 12.07 4.21 5.70
CA HIS A 31 13.38 4.49 5.10
C HIS A 31 14.10 5.63 5.80
N THR A 32 13.39 6.69 6.18
CA THR A 32 13.99 7.81 6.92
C THR A 32 14.60 7.35 8.26
N ILE A 33 13.91 6.47 8.99
CA ILE A 33 14.43 5.95 10.27
C ILE A 33 15.58 4.96 10.02
N TYR A 34 15.48 4.15 8.96
CA TYR A 34 16.52 3.21 8.56
C TYR A 34 17.83 3.92 8.22
N ASP A 35 17.75 4.99 7.43
CA ASP A 35 18.90 5.82 7.06
C ASP A 35 19.53 6.47 8.29
N ALA A 36 18.72 7.03 9.20
CA ALA A 36 19.22 7.59 10.45
C ALA A 36 19.93 6.55 11.33
N ALA A 37 19.40 5.31 11.41
CA ALA A 37 20.04 4.21 12.12
C ALA A 37 21.35 3.79 11.45
N TYR A 38 21.40 3.77 10.11
CA TYR A 38 22.60 3.47 9.34
C TYR A 38 23.71 4.49 9.56
N GLU A 39 23.40 5.79 9.56
CA GLU A 39 24.37 6.88 9.79
C GLU A 39 25.11 6.74 11.11
N VAL A 40 24.41 6.32 12.17
CA VAL A 40 24.98 6.13 13.51
C VAL A 40 25.44 4.69 13.77
N LYS A 41 25.35 3.81 12.75
CA LYS A 41 25.69 2.38 12.82
C LYS A 41 24.94 1.63 13.93
N ASP A 42 23.68 1.97 14.15
CA ASP A 42 22.79 1.21 15.03
C ASP A 42 22.25 -0.03 14.29
N PHE A 43 23.10 -1.05 14.22
CA PHE A 43 22.77 -2.31 13.57
C PHE A 43 21.56 -3.02 14.18
N ARG A 44 21.27 -2.79 15.46
CA ARG A 44 20.13 -3.41 16.13
C ARG A 44 18.83 -2.79 15.65
N THR A 45 18.77 -1.46 15.54
CA THR A 45 17.61 -0.76 14.99
C THR A 45 17.43 -1.09 13.51
N MET A 46 18.51 -1.16 12.73
CA MET A 46 18.42 -1.61 11.33
C MET A 46 17.81 -3.01 11.23
N GLN A 47 18.32 -4.00 11.98
CA GLN A 47 17.78 -5.36 11.98
C GLN A 47 16.31 -5.42 12.43
N PHE A 48 15.92 -4.57 13.37
CA PHE A 48 14.51 -4.45 13.78
C PHE A 48 13.63 -3.92 12.64
N LEU A 49 14.12 -2.96 11.85
CA LEU A 49 13.40 -2.33 10.75
C LEU A 49 13.33 -3.21 9.49
N ASP A 50 14.24 -4.18 9.31
CA ASP A 50 14.25 -5.07 8.14
C ASP A 50 12.89 -5.75 7.89
N TRP A 51 12.19 -6.16 8.96
CA TRP A 51 10.85 -6.74 8.83
C TRP A 51 9.83 -5.74 8.28
N PHE A 52 9.86 -4.50 8.76
CA PHE A 52 8.94 -3.44 8.30
C PHE A 52 9.21 -3.03 6.84
N VAL A 53 10.49 -2.99 6.43
CA VAL A 53 10.86 -2.75 5.03
C VAL A 53 10.28 -3.84 4.12
N LYS A 54 10.38 -5.10 4.56
CA LYS A 54 9.79 -6.22 3.82
C LYS A 54 8.26 -6.11 3.75
N GLU A 55 7.62 -5.83 4.88
CA GLU A 55 6.15 -5.72 4.99
C GLU A 55 5.60 -4.63 4.06
N GLN A 56 6.21 -3.43 4.05
CA GLN A 56 5.78 -2.37 3.14
C GLN A 56 5.91 -2.75 1.66
N GLY A 57 6.90 -3.57 1.30
CA GLY A 57 7.01 -4.10 -0.06
C GLY A 57 5.84 -5.02 -0.44
N GLU A 58 5.28 -5.76 0.52
CA GLU A 58 4.09 -6.59 0.32
C GLU A 58 2.80 -5.74 0.27
N GLU A 59 2.69 -4.72 1.10
CA GLU A 59 1.55 -3.78 1.14
C GLU A 59 1.45 -2.92 -0.11
N GLU A 60 2.55 -2.29 -0.57
CA GLU A 60 2.56 -1.49 -1.79
C GLU A 60 2.20 -2.33 -3.02
N LYS A 61 2.75 -3.55 -3.13
CA LYS A 61 2.40 -4.48 -4.20
C LYS A 61 0.91 -4.82 -4.20
N THR A 62 0.35 -5.06 -3.02
CA THR A 62 -1.06 -5.37 -2.85
C THR A 62 -1.95 -4.20 -3.25
N ALA A 63 -1.59 -2.98 -2.88
CA ALA A 63 -2.28 -1.77 -3.29
C ALA A 63 -2.19 -1.52 -4.81
N GLU A 64 -1.01 -1.68 -5.41
CA GLU A 64 -0.82 -1.58 -6.86
C GLU A 64 -1.65 -2.60 -7.64
N ASP A 65 -1.66 -3.86 -7.20
CA ASP A 65 -2.41 -4.94 -7.85
C ASP A 65 -3.92 -4.66 -7.81
N MET A 66 -4.43 -4.09 -6.72
CA MET A 66 -5.83 -3.65 -6.63
C MET A 66 -6.16 -2.51 -7.58
N ILE A 67 -5.27 -1.52 -7.71
CA ILE A 67 -5.43 -0.42 -8.68
C ILE A 67 -5.46 -0.98 -10.10
N LYS A 68 -4.48 -1.82 -10.48
CA LYS A 68 -4.42 -2.45 -11.81
C LYS A 68 -5.69 -3.22 -12.12
N LYS A 69 -6.19 -4.02 -11.17
CA LYS A 69 -7.45 -4.76 -11.30
C LYS A 69 -8.65 -3.83 -11.48
N MET A 70 -8.73 -2.74 -10.71
CA MET A 70 -9.81 -1.77 -10.83
C MET A 70 -9.75 -1.01 -12.17
N GLU A 71 -8.56 -0.68 -12.69
CA GLU A 71 -8.40 -0.03 -14.00
C GLU A 71 -8.78 -0.97 -15.15
N LEU A 72 -8.50 -2.27 -15.03
CA LEU A 72 -8.84 -3.27 -16.06
C LEU A 72 -10.31 -3.66 -16.06
N TYR A 73 -10.94 -3.72 -14.89
CA TYR A 73 -12.25 -4.35 -14.72
C TYR A 73 -13.33 -3.44 -14.11
N GLY A 74 -12.97 -2.22 -13.74
CA GLY A 74 -13.82 -1.32 -12.93
C GLY A 74 -15.06 -0.76 -13.64
N ASP A 75 -15.05 -0.76 -14.97
CA ASP A 75 -16.06 -0.09 -15.81
C ASP A 75 -17.02 -1.05 -16.53
N ASP A 76 -16.77 -2.36 -16.53
CA ASP A 76 -17.69 -3.38 -17.05
C ASP A 76 -18.14 -4.33 -15.93
N ALA A 77 -19.46 -4.48 -15.78
CA ALA A 77 -20.08 -5.33 -14.76
C ALA A 77 -19.57 -6.78 -14.79
N LYS A 78 -19.18 -7.28 -15.98
CA LYS A 78 -18.58 -8.60 -16.12
C LYS A 78 -17.16 -8.67 -15.54
N GLY A 79 -16.37 -7.61 -15.71
CA GLY A 79 -15.04 -7.48 -15.12
C GLY A 79 -15.09 -7.42 -13.59
N LEU A 80 -15.99 -6.60 -13.04
CA LEU A 80 -16.19 -6.51 -11.58
C LEU A 80 -16.59 -7.86 -10.96
N TYR A 81 -17.43 -8.64 -11.64
CA TYR A 81 -17.82 -9.97 -11.20
C TYR A 81 -16.62 -10.95 -11.17
N MET A 82 -15.78 -10.93 -12.21
CA MET A 82 -14.57 -11.77 -12.27
C MET A 82 -13.55 -11.38 -11.20
N LEU A 83 -13.33 -10.08 -10.99
CA LEU A 83 -12.47 -9.56 -9.93
C LEU A 83 -12.92 -10.02 -8.54
N ASN A 84 -14.23 -9.92 -8.25
CA ASN A 84 -14.80 -10.37 -6.99
C ASN A 84 -14.60 -11.88 -6.76
N SER A 85 -14.72 -12.69 -7.83
CA SER A 85 -14.49 -14.14 -7.76
C SER A 85 -13.02 -14.50 -7.50
N GLU A 86 -12.07 -13.78 -8.09
CA GLU A 86 -10.63 -14.01 -7.85
C GLU A 86 -10.21 -13.63 -6.42
N LEU A 87 -10.74 -12.54 -5.89
CA LEU A 87 -10.43 -12.09 -4.53
C LEU A 87 -11.04 -13.01 -3.47
N ALA A 88 -12.25 -13.52 -3.70
CA ALA A 88 -12.89 -14.49 -2.81
C ALA A 88 -12.15 -15.84 -2.73
N GLY A 89 -11.34 -16.17 -3.74
CA GLY A 89 -10.55 -17.41 -3.78
C GLY A 89 -9.21 -17.36 -3.06
N ARG A 90 -8.83 -16.23 -2.43
CA ARG A 90 -7.56 -16.08 -1.70
C ARG A 90 -7.65 -16.40 -0.20
N THR A 91 -8.65 -17.16 0.25
CA THR A 91 -8.76 -17.69 1.62
C THR A 91 -7.88 -18.92 1.84
#